data_AF-D6U1D4-F1
#
_entry.id   AF-D6U1D4-F1
#
_cell.length_a   1.000
_cell.length_b   1.000
_cell.length_c   1.000
_cell.angle_alpha   90.00
_cell.angle_beta   90.00
_cell.angle_gamma   90.00
#
_symmetry.space_group_name_H-M   'P 1'
#
loop_
_entity.id
_entity.type
_entity.pdbx_description
1 polymer ?
#
loop_
_entity_poly.entity_id
_entity_poly.type
_entity_poly.pdbx_seq_one_letter_code
_entity_poly.pdbx_strand_id
1 'polypeptide(L)'
;MDRRDERKWHAPLFKSTVLSRRKLFRSGLGVGVALAGSGTVADVISGCAFNRSADAAKSSQSLPTALSSIILDMNGNAVLQWSNLCLQAIRDTRPGPPMVARAIAIVQTCIYDAWTAYDQVAVGTRLGGTLRRPASEHTLANKKQAISYAAYSALIDLFPSETPLFNAFMEKQGYDPSDKSADPTTPTGIGNIAAEAVLMFRHNDGSNQLGDLHTGPYSDYTGYKPLNAPDVIKDPNRWQPLRVANGSGGFVVQKYIGPQWGRVIPFALTSGSQFRPAAPPQYPSADYLQEVKQVIQYSADLTDEQKVIAEYWADGPSSELPPGHWCLFAHFVSMRDHHDLDKDVKMFFLVGNAVFDAGIACWDAKRAYDSVRPVTAVHYLYNGKVIQSWRGPYQGTQLIDGKDWKPYQAPTVVTPAFPEYISGHSTFSSAAAEVLKRFTGSDTLNASYKKPANTSSFETGVLPASDITLSWPTFSAAANQAGLSRRYGGIHFERGDLEGRKVGRLVGTQVWNKGQAYINGSA
;
A
#
# COMPACT_ATOMS: atom_id res chain seq x y z
N MET A 1 36.06 36.79 -3.89
CA MET A 1 37.11 35.76 -3.88
C MET A 1 37.23 35.26 -2.46
N ASP A 2 36.85 34.01 -2.30
CA ASP A 2 36.06 33.49 -1.19
C ASP A 2 36.93 32.82 -0.13
N ARG A 3 36.74 33.17 1.14
CA ARG A 3 37.37 32.52 2.29
C ARG A 3 36.31 31.74 3.07
N ARG A 4 36.56 30.44 3.09
CA ARG A 4 36.01 29.38 3.94
C ARG A 4 35.63 29.86 5.34
N ASP A 5 34.42 29.52 5.78
CA ASP A 5 34.08 29.42 7.19
C ASP A 5 33.25 28.14 7.43
N GLU A 6 33.90 27.19 8.10
CA GLU A 6 33.34 25.92 8.56
C GLU A 6 32.42 26.17 9.76
N ARG A 7 31.13 25.83 9.65
CA ARG A 7 30.24 25.72 10.81
C ARG A 7 29.97 24.26 11.12
N LYS A 8 30.74 23.74 12.09
CA LYS A 8 30.52 22.48 12.81
C LYS A 8 29.22 22.58 13.61
N TRP A 9 28.29 21.67 13.35
CA TRP A 9 27.09 21.49 14.18
C TRP A 9 27.40 20.48 15.29
N HIS A 10 27.39 20.95 16.54
CA HIS A 10 27.45 20.12 17.73
C HIS A 10 26.05 19.53 18.03
N ALA A 11 25.97 18.20 18.08
CA ALA A 11 24.80 17.48 18.59
C ALA A 11 24.83 17.44 20.13
N PRO A 12 23.71 17.68 20.83
CA PRO A 12 23.66 17.51 22.28
C PRO A 12 23.40 16.04 22.67
N LEU A 13 24.31 15.50 23.48
CA LEU A 13 24.17 14.25 24.24
C LEU A 13 22.97 14.34 25.19
N PHE A 14 21.95 13.50 24.99
CA PHE A 14 20.90 13.28 25.98
C PHE A 14 21.13 11.96 26.72
N LYS A 15 21.31 12.08 28.04
CA LYS A 15 21.47 10.98 28.99
C LYS A 15 20.15 10.23 29.14
N SER A 16 20.23 8.92 28.94
CA SER A 16 19.23 7.92 29.33
C SER A 16 18.89 8.04 30.82
N THR A 17 17.60 8.16 31.15
CA THR A 17 17.10 7.89 32.49
C THR A 17 15.91 6.93 32.39
N VAL A 18 16.16 5.69 32.80
CA VAL A 18 15.17 4.63 32.94
C VAL A 18 14.25 4.96 34.11
N LEU A 19 12.94 5.07 33.88
CA LEU A 19 11.93 5.07 34.93
C LEU A 19 10.82 4.06 34.60
N SER A 20 11.00 2.87 35.17
CA SER A 20 9.97 1.86 35.40
C SER A 20 8.82 2.45 36.23
N ARG A 21 7.57 2.35 35.74
CA ARG A 21 6.38 2.32 36.58
C ARG A 21 5.31 1.38 36.03
N ARG A 22 5.28 0.17 36.62
CA ARG A 22 4.11 -0.71 36.66
C ARG A 22 2.99 -0.02 37.44
N LYS A 23 1.76 -0.05 36.94
CA LYS A 23 0.55 0.07 37.77
C LYS A 23 -0.34 -1.14 37.54
N LEU A 24 -0.45 -1.94 38.61
CA LEU A 24 -1.49 -2.93 38.81
C LEU A 24 -2.86 -2.22 38.87
N PHE A 25 -3.88 -2.84 38.28
CA PHE A 25 -5.25 -2.72 38.75
C PHE A 25 -5.79 -4.12 39.07
N ARG A 26 -6.18 -4.30 40.33
CA ARG A 26 -6.93 -5.44 40.87
C ARG A 26 -8.16 -4.88 41.59
N SER A 27 -9.34 -5.34 41.19
CA SER A 27 -10.60 -5.40 41.94
C SER A 27 -11.64 -6.01 40.99
N GLY A 28 -12.43 -7.03 41.28
CA GLY A 28 -12.73 -7.79 42.49
C GLY A 28 -14.16 -8.36 42.34
N LEU A 29 -14.36 -9.64 42.68
CA LEU A 29 -15.60 -10.40 42.99
C LEU A 29 -16.76 -10.34 41.96
N GLY A 30 -17.58 -11.35 41.71
CA GLY A 30 -17.89 -12.71 42.19
C GLY A 30 -19.08 -13.17 41.32
N VAL A 31 -19.31 -14.45 41.02
CA VAL A 31 -20.13 -15.40 41.80
C VAL A 31 -20.01 -16.73 41.06
N GLY A 32 -19.76 -17.81 41.80
CA GLY A 32 -19.77 -19.16 41.28
C GLY A 32 -21.17 -19.77 41.32
N VAL A 33 -21.43 -20.70 40.40
CA VAL A 33 -22.33 -21.84 40.62
C VAL A 33 -21.61 -23.06 40.07
N ALA A 34 -21.38 -24.03 40.95
CA ALA A 34 -20.86 -25.36 40.63
C ALA A 34 -22.05 -26.31 40.41
N LEU A 35 -21.94 -27.20 39.42
CA LEU A 35 -22.60 -28.51 39.46
C LEU A 35 -21.66 -29.56 38.84
N ALA A 36 -21.53 -30.66 39.59
CA ALA A 36 -20.61 -31.77 39.39
C ALA A 36 -21.10 -32.76 38.31
N GLY A 37 -20.17 -33.52 37.75
CA GLY A 37 -20.44 -34.68 36.89
C GLY A 37 -19.16 -35.43 36.55
N SER A 38 -18.88 -36.47 37.32
CA SER A 38 -17.77 -37.42 37.18
C SER A 38 -17.89 -38.32 35.95
N GLY A 39 -16.76 -38.63 35.31
CA GLY A 39 -16.66 -39.72 34.33
C GLY A 39 -15.28 -39.77 33.65
N THR A 40 -14.42 -40.68 34.10
CA THR A 40 -13.15 -41.05 33.45
C THR A 40 -13.38 -42.07 32.33
N VAL A 41 -12.62 -41.95 31.22
CA VAL A 41 -11.80 -43.00 30.55
C VAL A 41 -11.64 -42.73 29.02
N ALA A 42 -10.36 -42.74 28.60
CA ALA A 42 -9.78 -43.07 27.29
C ALA A 42 -9.92 -42.15 26.05
N ASP A 43 -8.77 -41.60 25.65
CA ASP A 43 -8.20 -41.43 24.30
C ASP A 43 -9.11 -41.53 23.07
N VAL A 44 -9.29 -40.38 22.39
CA VAL A 44 -9.38 -40.31 20.93
C VAL A 44 -8.67 -39.03 20.44
N ILE A 45 -7.51 -39.22 19.82
CA ILE A 45 -6.81 -38.21 19.02
C ILE A 45 -7.52 -38.11 17.66
N SER A 46 -8.21 -37.01 17.39
CA SER A 46 -8.37 -36.36 16.08
C SER A 46 -9.63 -35.51 16.04
N GLY A 47 -9.49 -34.26 15.59
CA GLY A 47 -10.61 -33.49 15.07
C GLY A 47 -10.78 -32.12 15.69
N CYS A 48 -10.11 -31.13 15.13
CA CYS A 48 -10.62 -29.77 15.00
C CYS A 48 -10.01 -29.15 13.74
N ALA A 49 -10.51 -29.57 12.58
CA ALA A 49 -10.33 -28.85 11.34
C ALA A 49 -11.10 -27.53 11.46
N PHE A 50 -10.38 -26.42 11.60
CA PHE A 50 -10.95 -25.08 11.46
C PHE A 50 -11.34 -24.86 9.99
N ASN A 51 -12.62 -25.05 9.68
CA ASN A 51 -13.22 -24.55 8.45
C ASN A 51 -13.23 -23.01 8.49
N ARG A 52 -12.21 -22.37 7.91
CA ARG A 52 -12.22 -20.98 7.45
C ARG A 52 -11.85 -20.94 5.96
N SER A 53 -12.77 -21.39 5.09
CA SER A 53 -12.54 -21.44 3.64
C SER A 53 -13.50 -20.60 2.80
N ALA A 54 -14.42 -19.83 3.41
CA ALA A 54 -15.37 -19.02 2.64
C ALA A 54 -14.89 -17.58 2.33
N ASP A 55 -14.06 -16.98 3.17
CA ASP A 55 -13.62 -15.58 2.97
C ASP A 55 -12.27 -15.44 2.24
N ALA A 56 -11.40 -16.46 2.28
CA ALA A 56 -10.15 -16.45 1.53
C ALA A 56 -10.36 -16.49 0.00
N ALA A 57 -11.44 -17.12 -0.46
CA ALA A 57 -11.77 -17.31 -1.87
C ALA A 57 -12.19 -16.02 -2.61
N LYS A 58 -12.45 -14.92 -1.91
CA LYS A 58 -12.79 -13.63 -2.54
C LYS A 58 -11.55 -12.77 -2.87
N SER A 59 -10.40 -13.03 -2.23
CA SER A 59 -9.16 -12.28 -2.45
C SER A 59 -8.31 -12.82 -3.62
N SER A 60 -8.53 -14.07 -4.04
CA SER A 60 -7.78 -14.71 -5.12
C SER A 60 -8.24 -14.34 -6.53
N GLN A 61 -9.29 -13.52 -6.68
CA GLN A 61 -9.93 -13.24 -7.97
C GLN A 61 -9.28 -12.10 -8.78
N SER A 62 -8.29 -11.39 -8.24
CA SER A 62 -7.53 -10.31 -8.92
C SER A 62 -6.10 -10.72 -9.31
N LEU A 63 -5.72 -11.96 -9.04
CA LEU A 63 -4.40 -12.46 -9.36
C LEU A 63 -4.39 -12.96 -10.82
N PRO A 64 -3.42 -12.58 -11.69
CA PRO A 64 -3.11 -13.24 -12.95
C PRO A 64 -3.34 -14.76 -12.91
N THR A 65 -3.76 -15.38 -14.02
CA THR A 65 -4.04 -16.84 -14.06
C THR A 65 -2.81 -17.69 -13.71
N ALA A 66 -1.61 -17.14 -13.87
CA ALA A 66 -0.35 -17.75 -13.42
C ALA A 66 -0.12 -17.68 -11.90
N LEU A 67 -0.86 -16.82 -11.17
CA LEU A 67 -0.74 -16.60 -9.72
C LEU A 67 -1.69 -17.46 -8.87
N SER A 68 -2.69 -18.13 -9.44
CA SER A 68 -3.52 -19.08 -8.68
C SER A 68 -2.78 -20.40 -8.37
N SER A 69 -1.78 -20.75 -9.18
CA SER A 69 -0.82 -21.85 -8.92
C SER A 69 0.31 -21.49 -7.93
N ILE A 70 0.37 -20.25 -7.43
CA ILE A 70 1.55 -19.71 -6.71
C ILE A 70 1.58 -19.98 -5.21
N ILE A 71 0.46 -20.34 -4.59
CA ILE A 71 0.43 -20.63 -3.14
C ILE A 71 1.25 -21.88 -2.79
N LEU A 72 1.51 -22.77 -3.75
CA LEU A 72 2.20 -24.04 -3.52
C LEU A 72 3.75 -23.97 -3.62
N ASP A 73 4.33 -22.89 -4.19
CA ASP A 73 5.78 -22.81 -4.48
C ASP A 73 6.55 -21.74 -3.69
N MET A 74 5.92 -21.09 -2.70
CA MET A 74 6.61 -20.18 -1.75
C MET A 74 7.51 -20.91 -0.74
N ASN A 75 7.69 -22.23 -0.88
CA ASN A 75 8.15 -23.11 0.20
C ASN A 75 9.65 -23.02 0.56
N GLY A 76 10.40 -22.04 0.04
CA GLY A 76 11.82 -21.89 0.36
C GLY A 76 12.38 -20.47 0.50
N ASN A 77 11.65 -19.44 0.07
CA ASN A 77 12.13 -18.05 0.04
C ASN A 77 11.48 -17.21 1.16
N ALA A 78 12.25 -16.91 2.19
CA ALA A 78 11.77 -16.21 3.37
C ALA A 78 11.31 -14.76 3.06
N VAL A 79 11.89 -14.08 2.06
CA VAL A 79 11.43 -12.73 1.67
C VAL A 79 10.00 -12.76 1.16
N LEU A 80 9.70 -13.72 0.27
CA LEU A 80 8.35 -13.87 -0.26
C LEU A 80 7.37 -14.24 0.87
N GLN A 81 7.73 -15.16 1.75
CA GLN A 81 6.87 -15.58 2.86
C GLN A 81 6.51 -14.41 3.79
N TRP A 82 7.50 -13.63 4.23
CA TRP A 82 7.29 -12.45 5.07
C TRP A 82 6.56 -11.33 4.34
N SER A 83 6.85 -11.12 3.05
CA SER A 83 6.10 -10.19 2.23
C SER A 83 4.62 -10.57 2.14
N ASN A 84 4.29 -11.84 1.98
CA ASN A 84 2.90 -12.28 1.90
C ASN A 84 2.18 -12.14 3.26
N LEU A 85 2.86 -12.36 4.38
CA LEU A 85 2.32 -12.06 5.71
C LEU A 85 2.04 -10.57 5.92
N CYS A 86 2.92 -9.70 5.42
CA CYS A 86 2.68 -8.26 5.40
C CYS A 86 1.40 -7.92 4.61
N LEU A 87 1.27 -8.46 3.39
CA LEU A 87 0.09 -8.26 2.56
C LEU A 87 -1.19 -8.83 3.21
N GLN A 88 -1.09 -9.97 3.89
CA GLN A 88 -2.21 -10.54 4.65
C GLN A 88 -2.66 -9.59 5.76
N ALA A 89 -1.73 -9.10 6.58
CA ALA A 89 -2.05 -8.14 7.64
C ALA A 89 -2.66 -6.83 7.10
N ILE A 90 -2.22 -6.37 5.92
CA ILE A 90 -2.84 -5.23 5.22
C ILE A 90 -4.30 -5.52 4.86
N ARG A 91 -4.61 -6.71 4.31
CA ARG A 91 -5.99 -7.09 3.97
C ARG A 91 -6.88 -7.13 5.22
N ASP A 92 -6.33 -7.61 6.34
CA ASP A 92 -7.06 -7.80 7.59
C ASP A 92 -7.31 -6.47 8.32
N THR A 93 -6.31 -5.59 8.36
CA THR A 93 -6.36 -4.31 9.10
C THR A 93 -6.81 -3.11 8.27
N ARG A 94 -6.83 -3.24 6.93
CA ARG A 94 -7.36 -2.26 5.95
C ARG A 94 -6.85 -0.82 6.13
N PRO A 95 -5.53 -0.58 6.28
CA PRO A 95 -5.01 0.77 6.40
C PRO A 95 -5.14 1.54 5.08
N GLY A 96 -5.06 2.87 5.12
CA GLY A 96 -5.15 3.70 3.90
C GLY A 96 -3.99 3.44 2.92
N PRO A 97 -4.14 3.74 1.62
CA PRO A 97 -3.09 3.50 0.62
C PRO A 97 -1.68 4.03 0.98
N PRO A 98 -1.52 5.24 1.52
CA PRO A 98 -0.18 5.74 1.82
C PRO A 98 0.41 5.06 3.07
N MET A 99 -0.42 4.60 4.02
CA MET A 99 -0.02 3.76 5.15
C MET A 99 0.40 2.36 4.68
N VAL A 100 -0.32 1.76 3.73
CA VAL A 100 0.05 0.47 3.10
C VAL A 100 1.45 0.57 2.47
N ALA A 101 1.67 1.59 1.63
CA ALA A 101 2.96 1.78 0.97
C ALA A 101 4.11 1.92 1.99
N ARG A 102 3.88 2.66 3.08
CA ARG A 102 4.84 2.81 4.18
C ARG A 102 5.09 1.50 4.93
N ALA A 103 4.05 0.72 5.23
CA ALA A 103 4.19 -0.56 5.91
C ALA A 103 5.06 -1.54 5.09
N ILE A 104 4.80 -1.64 3.78
CA ILE A 104 5.62 -2.45 2.87
C ILE A 104 7.07 -1.96 2.90
N ALA A 105 7.32 -0.65 2.75
CA ALA A 105 8.68 -0.12 2.77
C ALA A 105 9.42 -0.39 4.09
N ILE A 106 8.75 -0.26 5.24
CA ILE A 106 9.36 -0.53 6.55
C ILE A 106 9.77 -1.99 6.65
N VAL A 107 8.86 -2.92 6.39
CA VAL A 107 9.15 -4.36 6.47
C VAL A 107 10.30 -4.74 5.55
N GLN A 108 10.27 -4.28 4.28
CA GLN A 108 11.31 -4.60 3.31
C GLN A 108 12.64 -3.92 3.62
N THR A 109 12.63 -2.74 4.25
CA THR A 109 13.86 -2.06 4.70
C THR A 109 14.45 -2.76 5.93
N CYS A 110 13.63 -3.23 6.88
CA CYS A 110 14.12 -4.04 8.01
C CYS A 110 14.76 -5.35 7.52
N ILE A 111 14.13 -6.04 6.57
CA ILE A 111 14.68 -7.23 5.90
C ILE A 111 16.02 -6.90 5.23
N TYR A 112 16.07 -5.81 4.46
CA TYR A 112 17.28 -5.35 3.78
C TYR A 112 18.42 -5.04 4.76
N ASP A 113 18.17 -4.19 5.77
CA ASP A 113 19.18 -3.77 6.76
C ASP A 113 19.74 -4.99 7.51
N ALA A 114 18.90 -5.97 7.89
CA ALA A 114 19.36 -7.20 8.52
C ALA A 114 20.18 -8.09 7.58
N TRP A 115 19.78 -8.19 6.32
CA TRP A 115 20.49 -8.96 5.29
C TRP A 115 21.88 -8.37 4.98
N THR A 116 22.04 -7.04 5.03
CA THR A 116 23.34 -6.38 4.72
C THR A 116 24.49 -6.83 5.63
N ALA A 117 24.18 -7.34 6.82
CA ALA A 117 25.16 -7.95 7.71
C ALA A 117 25.89 -9.16 7.07
N TYR A 118 25.25 -9.81 6.10
CA TYR A 118 25.71 -11.03 5.42
C TYR A 118 25.95 -10.83 3.93
N ASP A 119 26.08 -9.58 3.49
CA ASP A 119 26.53 -9.22 2.15
C ASP A 119 27.94 -8.62 2.21
N GLN A 120 28.69 -8.77 1.12
CA GLN A 120 30.08 -8.34 1.03
C GLN A 120 30.23 -6.81 1.09
N VAL A 121 29.30 -6.06 0.48
CA VAL A 121 29.47 -4.62 0.25
C VAL A 121 28.26 -3.80 0.65
N ALA A 122 27.04 -4.35 0.57
CA ALA A 122 25.82 -3.62 0.87
C ALA A 122 25.85 -3.05 2.29
N VAL A 123 25.27 -1.87 2.46
CA VAL A 123 25.22 -1.15 3.74
C VAL A 123 23.78 -0.87 4.14
N GLY A 124 23.46 -1.04 5.42
CA GLY A 124 22.12 -0.79 5.95
C GLY A 124 21.75 0.69 5.95
N THR A 125 20.47 1.00 5.82
CA THR A 125 19.97 2.36 5.73
C THR A 125 20.15 3.17 7.00
N ARG A 126 20.22 2.53 8.17
CA ARG A 126 20.38 3.20 9.47
C ARG A 126 21.77 3.05 10.05
N LEU A 127 22.30 1.82 10.06
CA LEU A 127 23.55 1.47 10.74
C LEU A 127 24.73 1.29 9.77
N GLY A 128 24.55 1.53 8.47
CA GLY A 128 25.61 1.35 7.49
C GLY A 128 26.16 -0.07 7.50
N GLY A 129 27.49 -0.21 7.47
CA GLY A 129 28.18 -1.51 7.51
C GLY A 129 28.51 -2.04 8.91
N THR A 130 28.03 -1.42 10.00
CA THR A 130 28.50 -1.75 11.35
C THR A 130 28.10 -3.15 11.84
N LEU A 131 27.06 -3.76 11.26
CA LEU A 131 26.63 -5.12 11.57
C LEU A 131 27.29 -6.20 10.71
N ARG A 132 28.20 -5.84 9.79
CA ARG A 132 28.79 -6.78 8.84
C ARG A 132 29.52 -7.92 9.55
N ARG A 133 29.18 -9.15 9.14
CA ARG A 133 29.72 -10.40 9.66
C ARG A 133 30.87 -10.92 8.79
N PRO A 134 31.78 -11.74 9.35
CA PRO A 134 32.79 -12.44 8.55
C PRO A 134 32.18 -13.21 7.38
N ALA A 135 32.88 -13.30 6.26
CA ALA A 135 32.38 -13.99 5.06
C ALA A 135 32.01 -15.47 5.31
N SER A 136 32.66 -16.13 6.27
CA SER A 136 32.31 -17.49 6.70
C SER A 136 30.91 -17.62 7.31
N GLU A 137 30.33 -16.52 7.78
CA GLU A 137 29.00 -16.46 8.38
C GLU A 137 27.91 -16.07 7.36
N HIS A 138 28.25 -15.77 6.10
CA HIS A 138 27.31 -15.35 5.04
C HIS A 138 26.47 -16.53 4.49
N THR A 139 26.04 -17.42 5.37
CA THR A 139 25.27 -18.61 5.03
C THR A 139 23.80 -18.26 4.80
N LEU A 140 23.12 -19.08 3.98
CA LEU A 140 21.68 -18.93 3.74
C LEU A 140 20.87 -19.06 5.05
N ALA A 141 21.29 -19.91 5.98
CA ALA A 141 20.63 -20.10 7.27
C ALA A 141 20.67 -18.82 8.11
N ASN A 142 21.85 -18.20 8.23
CA ASN A 142 22.02 -16.96 8.98
C ASN A 142 21.23 -15.81 8.34
N LYS A 143 21.27 -15.69 7.01
CA LYS A 143 20.45 -14.71 6.27
C LYS A 143 18.96 -14.90 6.56
N LYS A 144 18.44 -16.13 6.40
CA LYS A 144 17.02 -16.45 6.64
C LYS A 144 16.57 -16.13 8.07
N GLN A 145 17.38 -16.48 9.07
CA GLN A 145 17.05 -16.21 10.46
C GLN A 145 17.07 -14.71 10.75
N ALA A 146 18.11 -13.98 10.34
CA ALA A 146 18.21 -12.54 10.58
C ALA A 146 17.07 -11.75 9.93
N ILE A 147 16.76 -12.02 8.65
CA ILE A 147 15.64 -11.33 8.01
C ILE A 147 14.29 -11.69 8.63
N SER A 148 14.16 -12.90 9.19
CA SER A 148 12.91 -13.33 9.83
C SER A 148 12.64 -12.59 11.12
N TYR A 149 13.65 -12.44 11.98
CA TYR A 149 13.53 -11.61 13.19
C TYR A 149 13.32 -10.12 12.86
N ALA A 150 13.93 -9.62 11.78
CA ALA A 150 13.72 -8.25 11.34
C ALA A 150 12.29 -8.00 10.82
N ALA A 151 11.80 -8.90 9.96
CA ALA A 151 10.44 -8.84 9.44
C ALA A 151 9.39 -9.00 10.55
N TYR A 152 9.59 -9.96 11.45
CA TYR A 152 8.74 -10.19 12.61
C TYR A 152 8.63 -8.93 13.48
N SER A 153 9.77 -8.35 13.86
CA SER A 153 9.81 -7.14 14.69
C SER A 153 9.11 -5.95 14.02
N ALA A 154 9.29 -5.77 12.71
CA ALA A 154 8.58 -4.74 11.95
C ALA A 154 7.07 -4.98 11.92
N LEU A 155 6.65 -6.23 11.70
CA LEU A 155 5.24 -6.57 11.53
C LEU A 155 4.43 -6.47 12.82
N ILE A 156 4.98 -6.88 13.98
CA ILE A 156 4.28 -6.74 15.26
C ILE A 156 4.17 -5.27 15.71
N ASP A 157 5.10 -4.40 15.28
CA ASP A 157 5.04 -2.96 15.52
C ASP A 157 3.95 -2.29 14.67
N LEU A 158 3.88 -2.65 13.38
CA LEU A 158 2.94 -2.06 12.42
C LEU A 158 1.51 -2.61 12.59
N PHE A 159 1.38 -3.88 12.94
CA PHE A 159 0.12 -4.63 12.98
C PHE A 159 -0.02 -5.42 14.30
N PRO A 160 -0.11 -4.74 15.45
CA PRO A 160 -0.14 -5.42 16.74
C PRO A 160 -1.33 -6.38 16.90
N SER A 161 -2.47 -6.12 16.23
CA SER A 161 -3.62 -7.04 16.21
C SER A 161 -3.33 -8.37 15.52
N GLU A 162 -2.37 -8.39 14.59
CA GLU A 162 -1.98 -9.57 13.81
C GLU A 162 -0.78 -10.32 14.41
N THR A 163 -0.31 -9.94 15.59
CA THR A 163 0.79 -10.63 16.29
C THR A 163 0.62 -12.16 16.36
N PRO A 164 -0.57 -12.73 16.63
CA PRO A 164 -0.75 -14.18 16.64
C PRO A 164 -0.41 -14.85 15.29
N LEU A 165 -0.70 -14.19 14.16
CA LEU A 165 -0.38 -14.69 12.82
C LEU A 165 1.15 -14.80 12.65
N PHE A 166 1.89 -13.77 13.09
CA PHE A 166 3.34 -13.73 12.94
C PHE A 166 4.07 -14.67 13.91
N ASN A 167 3.55 -14.81 15.14
CA ASN A 167 4.08 -15.78 16.11
C ASN A 167 3.98 -17.22 15.57
N ALA A 168 2.81 -17.60 15.05
CA ALA A 168 2.60 -18.92 14.47
C ALA A 168 3.55 -19.18 13.30
N PHE A 169 3.88 -18.15 12.51
CA PHE A 169 4.86 -18.29 11.44
C PHE A 169 6.30 -18.45 11.96
N MET A 170 6.72 -17.67 12.97
CA MET A 170 8.04 -17.83 13.61
C MET A 170 8.22 -19.25 14.16
N GLU A 171 7.23 -19.75 14.90
CA GLU A 171 7.24 -21.10 15.48
C GLU A 171 7.30 -22.17 14.39
N LYS A 172 6.56 -21.99 13.28
CA LYS A 172 6.62 -22.90 12.12
C LYS A 172 8.01 -22.93 11.46
N GLN A 173 8.77 -21.84 11.49
CA GLN A 173 10.15 -21.80 11.01
C GLN A 173 11.17 -22.33 12.05
N GLY A 174 10.73 -22.70 13.25
CA GLY A 174 11.59 -23.15 14.34
C GLY A 174 12.29 -22.01 15.09
N TYR A 175 11.78 -20.79 14.98
CA TYR A 175 12.31 -19.62 15.67
C TYR A 175 11.46 -19.27 16.90
N ASP A 176 12.10 -18.75 17.95
CA ASP A 176 11.42 -18.28 19.16
C ASP A 176 11.02 -16.80 18.99
N PRO A 177 9.70 -16.47 18.88
CA PRO A 177 9.24 -15.08 18.74
C PRO A 177 9.52 -14.21 19.99
N SER A 178 9.79 -14.83 21.14
CA SER A 178 10.12 -14.15 22.39
C SER A 178 11.60 -13.78 22.51
N ASP A 179 12.47 -14.29 21.62
CA ASP A 179 13.90 -13.95 21.61
C ASP A 179 14.12 -12.49 21.17
N LYS A 180 14.43 -11.66 22.16
CA LYS A 180 14.78 -10.23 22.01
C LYS A 180 16.28 -9.99 22.14
N SER A 181 17.11 -10.98 21.81
CA SER A 181 18.57 -10.83 21.79
C SER A 181 18.97 -9.56 21.01
N ALA A 182 19.94 -8.85 21.57
CA ALA A 182 20.60 -7.71 20.94
C ALA A 182 22.11 -7.99 20.77
N ASP A 183 22.48 -9.26 20.64
CA ASP A 183 23.86 -9.67 20.34
C ASP A 183 24.12 -9.53 18.82
N PRO A 184 24.94 -8.55 18.38
CA PRO A 184 25.21 -8.32 16.96
C PRO A 184 26.08 -9.41 16.31
N THR A 185 26.46 -10.45 17.06
CA THR A 185 27.15 -11.64 16.54
C THR A 185 26.24 -12.80 16.20
N THR A 186 24.94 -12.70 16.53
CA THR A 186 23.94 -13.73 16.23
C THR A 186 22.96 -13.27 15.14
N PRO A 187 22.44 -14.17 14.29
CA PRO A 187 21.41 -13.82 13.32
C PRO A 187 20.17 -13.19 13.96
N THR A 188 19.68 -13.73 15.08
CA THR A 188 18.56 -13.16 15.83
C THR A 188 18.84 -11.73 16.26
N GLY A 189 19.99 -11.49 16.90
CA GLY A 189 20.34 -10.15 17.37
C GLY A 189 20.52 -9.15 16.24
N ILE A 190 21.13 -9.55 15.13
CA ILE A 190 21.21 -8.71 13.91
C ILE A 190 19.82 -8.32 13.42
N GLY A 191 18.90 -9.28 13.32
CA GLY A 191 17.53 -9.02 12.88
C GLY A 191 16.80 -8.02 13.78
N ASN A 192 16.88 -8.22 15.09
CA ASN A 192 16.26 -7.35 16.09
C ASN A 192 16.87 -5.93 16.07
N ILE A 193 18.20 -5.81 16.09
CA ILE A 193 18.91 -4.50 16.07
C ILE A 193 18.59 -3.72 14.79
N ALA A 194 18.62 -4.38 13.63
CA ALA A 194 18.35 -3.74 12.36
C ALA A 194 16.90 -3.22 12.30
N ALA A 195 15.93 -4.03 12.71
CA ALA A 195 14.53 -3.61 12.73
C ALA A 195 14.30 -2.47 13.73
N GLU A 196 14.86 -2.55 14.93
CA GLU A 196 14.73 -1.49 15.94
C GLU A 196 15.27 -0.14 15.42
N ALA A 197 16.44 -0.14 14.76
CA ALA A 197 17.01 1.07 14.19
C ALA A 197 16.09 1.70 13.12
N VAL A 198 15.47 0.88 12.26
CA VAL A 198 14.52 1.36 11.25
C VAL A 198 13.23 1.86 11.89
N LEU A 199 12.67 1.13 12.85
CA LEU A 199 11.42 1.47 13.52
C LEU A 199 11.55 2.76 14.34
N MET A 200 12.61 2.93 15.14
CA MET A 200 12.85 4.15 15.89
C MET A 200 12.91 5.39 14.99
N PHE A 201 13.58 5.28 13.84
CA PHE A 201 13.59 6.36 12.85
C PHE A 201 12.18 6.61 12.29
N ARG A 202 11.44 5.54 11.98
CA ARG A 202 10.13 5.63 11.32
C ARG A 202 9.02 6.08 12.25
N HIS A 203 9.08 5.82 13.55
CA HIS A 203 8.12 6.38 14.52
C HIS A 203 8.12 7.91 14.53
N ASN A 204 9.26 8.53 14.20
CA ASN A 204 9.44 9.98 14.17
C ASN A 204 9.40 10.59 12.76
N ASP A 205 8.95 9.84 11.75
CA ASP A 205 9.02 10.27 10.35
C ASP A 205 7.89 11.21 9.90
N GLY A 206 7.07 11.70 10.82
CA GLY A 206 5.94 12.58 10.50
C GLY A 206 4.67 11.87 10.06
N SER A 207 4.63 10.53 10.05
CA SER A 207 3.41 9.74 9.77
C SER A 207 2.37 9.77 10.90
N ASN A 208 2.81 10.06 12.13
CA ASN A 208 2.01 9.97 13.36
C ASN A 208 1.49 8.55 13.67
N GLN A 209 2.26 7.50 13.34
CA GLN A 209 1.86 6.10 13.60
C GLN A 209 1.49 5.87 15.07
N LEU A 210 2.26 6.43 16.01
CA LEU A 210 2.05 6.25 17.45
C LEU A 210 0.96 7.16 18.04
N GLY A 211 0.47 8.15 17.29
CA GLY A 211 -0.49 9.13 17.79
C GLY A 211 0.10 10.15 18.76
N ASP A 212 1.42 10.36 18.69
CA ASP A 212 2.22 11.26 19.55
C ASP A 212 2.27 12.70 19.04
N LEU A 213 2.12 12.92 17.72
CA LEU A 213 1.96 14.26 17.13
C LEU A 213 0.51 14.77 17.25
N HIS A 214 -0.45 13.86 17.24
CA HIS A 214 -1.87 14.12 17.50
C HIS A 214 -2.57 12.81 17.89
N THR A 215 -3.51 12.89 18.84
CA THR A 215 -4.17 11.71 19.42
C THR A 215 -4.82 10.81 18.36
N GLY A 216 -4.38 9.55 18.35
CA GLY A 216 -4.88 8.50 17.45
C GLY A 216 -3.86 8.11 16.38
N PRO A 217 -3.63 6.80 16.15
CA PRO A 217 -2.70 6.33 15.12
C PRO A 217 -2.99 6.94 13.74
N TYR A 218 -1.95 7.45 13.10
CA TYR A 218 -1.98 8.11 11.79
C TYR A 218 -2.94 9.30 11.67
N SER A 219 -3.40 9.85 12.78
CA SER A 219 -4.33 10.99 12.75
C SER A 219 -3.66 12.26 12.22
N ASP A 220 -4.46 13.14 11.61
CA ASP A 220 -3.98 14.40 11.04
C ASP A 220 -3.60 15.39 12.15
N TYR A 221 -2.35 15.87 12.12
CA TYR A 221 -1.87 16.96 12.97
C TYR A 221 -1.72 18.30 12.21
N THR A 222 -2.12 18.35 10.94
CA THR A 222 -1.99 19.55 10.09
C THR A 222 -3.22 20.46 10.13
N GLY A 223 -4.30 20.03 10.76
CA GLY A 223 -5.54 20.79 10.89
C GLY A 223 -6.30 20.93 9.57
N TYR A 224 -6.17 19.96 8.65
CA TYR A 224 -6.90 20.01 7.38
C TYR A 224 -8.41 20.04 7.61
N LYS A 225 -9.09 20.95 6.91
CA LYS A 225 -10.54 21.03 6.84
C LYS A 225 -10.95 21.24 5.38
N PRO A 226 -11.82 20.40 4.82
CA PRO A 226 -12.30 20.62 3.46
C PRO A 226 -13.14 21.90 3.42
N LEU A 227 -13.05 22.64 2.30
CA LEU A 227 -13.86 23.86 2.11
C LEU A 227 -15.32 23.50 1.83
N ASN A 228 -15.54 22.44 1.06
CA ASN A 228 -16.87 21.93 0.74
C ASN A 228 -17.39 21.03 1.87
N ALA A 229 -18.69 21.09 2.11
CA ALA A 229 -19.40 20.17 2.98
C ALA A 229 -20.05 19.06 2.14
N PRO A 230 -20.47 17.92 2.74
CA PRO A 230 -21.02 16.81 1.96
C PRO A 230 -22.21 17.16 1.08
N ASP A 231 -23.05 18.10 1.51
CA ASP A 231 -24.27 18.48 0.80
C ASP A 231 -24.19 19.90 0.20
N VAL A 232 -23.05 20.59 0.35
CA VAL A 232 -22.87 21.98 -0.10
C VAL A 232 -21.50 22.18 -0.76
N ILE A 233 -21.52 22.44 -2.06
CA ILE A 233 -20.35 22.81 -2.86
C ILE A 233 -20.19 24.34 -2.78
N LYS A 234 -19.25 24.81 -1.97
CA LYS A 234 -18.89 26.23 -1.85
C LYS A 234 -17.91 26.67 -2.93
N ASP A 235 -16.99 25.78 -3.31
CA ASP A 235 -16.00 26.00 -4.36
C ASP A 235 -15.92 24.76 -5.26
N PRO A 236 -16.29 24.87 -6.55
CA PRO A 236 -16.30 23.72 -7.46
C PRO A 236 -14.90 23.21 -7.80
N ASN A 237 -13.83 23.91 -7.43
CA ASN A 237 -12.45 23.47 -7.63
C ASN A 237 -11.89 22.65 -6.47
N ARG A 238 -12.61 22.56 -5.34
CA ARG A 238 -12.12 21.97 -4.09
C ARG A 238 -12.74 20.62 -3.79
N TRP A 239 -11.99 19.76 -3.10
CA TRP A 239 -12.46 18.43 -2.71
C TRP A 239 -13.71 18.52 -1.82
N GLN A 240 -14.67 17.66 -2.10
CA GLN A 240 -15.90 17.50 -1.33
C GLN A 240 -15.90 16.12 -0.67
N PRO A 241 -16.00 16.05 0.67
CA PRO A 241 -16.21 14.78 1.35
C PRO A 241 -17.59 14.23 1.01
N LEU A 242 -17.68 12.99 0.54
CA LEU A 242 -18.97 12.39 0.16
C LEU A 242 -19.65 11.68 1.34
N ARG A 243 -20.97 11.48 1.23
CA ARG A 243 -21.72 10.53 2.07
C ARG A 243 -21.63 9.14 1.45
N VAL A 244 -21.21 8.18 2.25
CA VAL A 244 -20.93 6.80 1.82
C VAL A 244 -21.81 5.86 2.62
N ALA A 245 -22.51 4.95 1.97
CA ALA A 245 -23.34 3.96 2.65
C ALA A 245 -22.47 3.13 3.62
N ASN A 246 -22.94 2.95 4.85
CA ASN A 246 -22.21 2.18 5.88
C ASN A 246 -22.51 0.67 5.83
N GLY A 247 -23.33 0.22 4.87
CA GLY A 247 -23.75 -1.19 4.75
C GLY A 247 -24.81 -1.63 5.77
N SER A 248 -25.26 -0.75 6.65
CA SER A 248 -26.25 -1.01 7.72
C SER A 248 -27.42 -0.02 7.68
N GLY A 249 -27.75 0.50 6.50
CA GLY A 249 -28.88 1.43 6.31
C GLY A 249 -28.60 2.90 6.66
N GLY A 250 -27.34 3.27 6.95
CA GLY A 250 -26.93 4.65 7.22
C GLY A 250 -25.78 5.12 6.34
N PHE A 251 -25.24 6.30 6.65
CA PHE A 251 -24.11 6.90 5.93
C PHE A 251 -22.99 7.33 6.86
N VAL A 252 -21.74 7.23 6.38
CA VAL A 252 -20.57 7.88 6.96
C VAL A 252 -20.11 9.01 6.04
N VAL A 253 -19.67 10.11 6.64
CA VAL A 253 -19.05 11.22 5.91
C VAL A 253 -17.57 10.93 5.76
N GLN A 254 -17.07 11.03 4.53
CA GLN A 254 -15.65 10.86 4.25
C GLN A 254 -14.78 11.86 5.02
N LYS A 255 -13.62 11.38 5.47
CA LYS A 255 -12.54 12.21 6.00
C LYS A 255 -11.31 12.01 5.11
N TYR A 256 -10.55 13.07 4.87
CA TYR A 256 -9.33 12.96 4.07
C TYR A 256 -8.36 12.00 4.78
N ILE A 257 -8.11 10.85 4.17
CA ILE A 257 -7.12 9.86 4.63
C ILE A 257 -5.71 10.43 4.48
N GLY A 258 -5.01 10.58 5.61
CA GLY A 258 -3.62 11.02 5.70
C GLY A 258 -3.33 12.43 5.15
N PRO A 259 -4.02 13.51 5.56
CA PRO A 259 -3.76 14.87 5.05
C PRO A 259 -2.32 15.35 5.31
N GLN A 260 -1.66 14.80 6.32
CA GLN A 260 -0.28 15.09 6.69
C GLN A 260 0.75 14.43 5.77
N TRP A 261 0.36 13.47 4.92
CA TRP A 261 1.30 12.47 4.39
C TRP A 261 2.41 13.03 3.50
N GLY A 262 2.22 14.19 2.87
CA GLY A 262 3.29 14.89 2.14
C GLY A 262 4.44 15.37 3.03
N ARG A 263 4.26 15.37 4.37
CA ARG A 263 5.28 15.73 5.38
C ARG A 263 6.07 14.53 5.90
N VAL A 264 5.72 13.30 5.47
CA VAL A 264 6.44 12.11 5.90
C VAL A 264 7.87 12.14 5.33
N ILE A 265 8.87 11.79 6.14
CA ILE A 265 10.28 11.76 5.70
C ILE A 265 10.46 10.70 4.61
N PRO A 266 10.81 11.09 3.37
CA PRO A 266 10.98 10.13 2.27
C PRO A 266 12.21 9.24 2.44
N PHE A 267 12.26 8.14 1.69
CA PHE A 267 13.45 7.34 1.52
C PHE A 267 14.48 8.04 0.62
N ALA A 268 14.11 8.38 -0.62
CA ALA A 268 15.02 8.92 -1.64
C ALA A 268 14.71 10.34 -2.08
N LEU A 269 13.48 10.80 -1.92
CA LEU A 269 13.14 12.20 -2.17
C LEU A 269 13.73 13.12 -1.09
N THR A 270 13.95 14.37 -1.46
CA THR A 270 14.35 15.48 -0.57
C THR A 270 13.16 16.02 0.23
N SER A 271 11.97 16.01 -0.38
CA SER A 271 10.69 16.34 0.25
C SER A 271 9.54 15.77 -0.57
N GLY A 272 8.32 15.74 -0.02
CA GLY A 272 7.13 15.36 -0.78
C GLY A 272 6.86 16.26 -1.98
N SER A 273 7.32 17.52 -1.95
CA SER A 273 7.11 18.48 -3.03
C SER A 273 8.15 18.42 -4.15
N GLN A 274 9.18 17.56 -4.05
CA GLN A 274 10.30 17.54 -5.01
C GLN A 274 9.84 17.42 -6.46
N PHE A 275 8.80 16.61 -6.71
CA PHE A 275 8.24 16.38 -8.05
C PHE A 275 6.78 16.84 -8.15
N ARG A 276 6.35 17.80 -7.33
CA ARG A 276 4.97 18.32 -7.41
C ARG A 276 4.72 18.88 -8.82
N PRO A 277 3.74 18.37 -9.57
CA PRO A 277 3.44 18.83 -10.92
C PRO A 277 2.81 20.22 -10.88
N ALA A 278 2.64 20.86 -12.04
CA ALA A 278 1.88 22.12 -12.12
C ALA A 278 0.43 21.93 -11.66
N ALA A 279 -0.20 23.01 -11.21
CA ALA A 279 -1.61 23.00 -10.80
C ALA A 279 -2.52 22.52 -11.95
N PRO A 280 -3.59 21.75 -11.65
CA PRO A 280 -4.54 21.32 -12.67
C PRO A 280 -5.42 22.51 -13.12
N PRO A 281 -6.05 22.42 -14.30
CA PRO A 281 -7.06 23.38 -14.72
C PRO A 281 -8.17 23.55 -13.68
N GLN A 282 -8.68 24.77 -13.56
CA GLN A 282 -9.78 25.11 -12.66
C GLN A 282 -10.97 25.63 -13.45
N TYR A 283 -12.17 25.46 -12.90
CA TYR A 283 -13.38 26.11 -13.37
C TYR A 283 -13.22 27.64 -13.33
N PRO A 284 -13.66 28.38 -14.38
CA PRO A 284 -14.41 27.93 -15.55
C PRO A 284 -13.58 27.72 -16.83
N SER A 285 -12.30 27.36 -16.73
CA SER A 285 -11.44 27.24 -17.92
C SER A 285 -11.94 26.18 -18.92
N ALA A 286 -11.65 26.40 -20.21
CA ALA A 286 -12.05 25.48 -21.28
C ALA A 286 -11.48 24.06 -21.06
N ASP A 287 -10.21 23.97 -20.64
CA ASP A 287 -9.55 22.71 -20.27
C ASP A 287 -10.32 21.96 -19.18
N TYR A 288 -10.72 22.65 -18.11
CA TYR A 288 -11.49 22.04 -17.02
C TYR A 288 -12.84 21.50 -17.51
N LEU A 289 -13.57 22.29 -18.31
CA LEU A 289 -14.85 21.87 -18.87
C LEU A 289 -14.70 20.66 -19.81
N GLN A 290 -13.59 20.59 -20.55
CA GLN A 290 -13.30 19.46 -21.43
C GLN A 290 -12.96 18.19 -20.64
N GLU A 291 -12.20 18.29 -19.56
CA GLU A 291 -11.88 17.13 -18.69
C GLU A 291 -13.16 16.54 -18.05
N VAL A 292 -14.11 17.38 -17.63
CA VAL A 292 -15.39 16.90 -17.09
C VAL A 292 -16.24 16.21 -18.17
N LYS A 293 -16.33 16.79 -19.37
CA LYS A 293 -17.01 16.15 -20.51
C LYS A 293 -16.40 14.79 -20.84
N GLN A 294 -15.08 14.70 -20.80
CA GLN A 294 -14.36 13.46 -21.12
C GLN A 294 -14.68 12.34 -20.12
N VAL A 295 -14.87 12.64 -18.82
CA VAL A 295 -15.30 11.65 -17.83
C VAL A 295 -16.73 11.16 -18.09
N ILE A 296 -17.64 12.06 -18.46
CA ILE A 296 -19.00 11.68 -18.85
C ILE A 296 -18.97 10.77 -20.08
N GLN A 297 -18.14 11.10 -21.08
CA GLN A 297 -17.97 10.29 -22.28
C GLN A 297 -17.45 8.88 -21.96
N TYR A 298 -16.45 8.75 -21.07
CA TYR A 298 -16.02 7.41 -20.63
C TYR A 298 -17.16 6.60 -20.05
N SER A 299 -17.99 7.22 -19.21
CA SER A 299 -19.12 6.52 -18.59
C SER A 299 -20.19 6.12 -19.59
N ALA A 300 -20.42 6.92 -20.63
CA ALA A 300 -21.38 6.62 -21.70
C ALA A 300 -20.95 5.41 -22.55
N ASP A 301 -19.65 5.32 -22.83
CA ASP A 301 -19.06 4.39 -23.81
C ASP A 301 -18.45 3.13 -23.19
N LEU A 302 -18.65 2.89 -21.88
CA LEU A 302 -18.03 1.76 -21.17
C LEU A 302 -18.31 0.43 -21.85
N THR A 303 -17.25 -0.19 -22.38
CA THR A 303 -17.28 -1.57 -22.86
C THR A 303 -17.05 -2.56 -21.72
N ASP A 304 -17.39 -3.83 -21.94
CA ASP A 304 -17.10 -4.90 -20.99
C ASP A 304 -15.61 -4.98 -20.63
N GLU A 305 -14.71 -4.82 -21.61
CA GLU A 305 -13.27 -4.81 -21.35
C GLU A 305 -12.87 -3.63 -20.46
N GLN A 306 -13.39 -2.43 -20.73
CA GLN A 306 -13.08 -1.24 -19.93
C GLN A 306 -13.62 -1.36 -18.49
N LYS A 307 -14.78 -1.98 -18.31
CA LYS A 307 -15.33 -2.32 -16.99
C LYS A 307 -14.46 -3.34 -16.27
N VAL A 308 -14.01 -4.40 -16.95
CA VAL A 308 -13.09 -5.38 -16.40
C VAL A 308 -11.74 -4.75 -16.03
N ILE A 309 -11.22 -3.82 -16.83
CA ILE A 309 -10.02 -3.03 -16.50
C ILE A 309 -10.26 -2.19 -15.24
N ALA A 310 -11.40 -1.49 -15.14
CA ALA A 310 -11.76 -0.69 -13.97
C ALA A 310 -11.88 -1.54 -12.69
N GLU A 311 -12.49 -2.73 -12.80
CA GLU A 311 -12.64 -3.68 -11.69
C GLU A 311 -11.30 -4.30 -11.27
N TYR A 312 -10.47 -4.74 -12.23
CA TYR A 312 -9.20 -5.40 -11.96
C TYR A 312 -8.24 -4.50 -11.16
N TRP A 313 -8.13 -3.25 -11.58
CA TRP A 313 -7.28 -2.24 -10.93
C TRP A 313 -8.00 -1.45 -9.83
N ALA A 314 -9.22 -1.87 -9.43
CA ALA A 314 -9.98 -1.15 -8.41
C ALA A 314 -9.27 -1.19 -7.06
N ASP A 315 -8.63 -2.34 -6.76
CA ASP A 315 -7.93 -2.66 -5.51
C ASP A 315 -8.75 -2.21 -4.29
N GLY A 316 -9.91 -2.85 -4.08
CA GLY A 316 -10.90 -2.46 -3.07
C GLY A 316 -10.41 -2.58 -1.61
N PRO A 317 -11.22 -2.14 -0.61
CA PRO A 317 -10.79 -2.02 0.79
C PRO A 317 -10.34 -3.31 1.49
N SER A 318 -10.69 -4.49 0.95
CA SER A 318 -10.25 -5.80 1.46
C SER A 318 -9.08 -6.40 0.66
N SER A 319 -8.47 -5.61 -0.23
CA SER A 319 -7.28 -5.97 -1.00
C SER A 319 -6.03 -5.36 -0.35
N GLU A 320 -4.89 -5.58 -1.00
CA GLU A 320 -3.59 -5.02 -0.65
C GLU A 320 -3.41 -3.58 -1.16
N LEU A 321 -4.45 -2.99 -1.78
CA LEU A 321 -4.42 -1.67 -2.41
C LEU A 321 -3.34 -1.60 -3.53
N PRO A 322 -3.23 -0.49 -4.29
CA PRO A 322 -2.26 -0.41 -5.39
C PRO A 322 -0.81 -0.67 -4.99
N PRO A 323 -0.30 -0.20 -3.82
CA PRO A 323 1.07 -0.51 -3.43
C PRO A 323 1.29 -2.01 -3.24
N GLY A 324 0.32 -2.72 -2.67
CA GLY A 324 0.40 -4.16 -2.46
C GLY A 324 0.20 -4.98 -3.75
N HIS A 325 -0.62 -4.51 -4.68
CA HIS A 325 -0.72 -5.09 -6.02
C HIS A 325 0.65 -5.12 -6.72
N TRP A 326 1.39 -4.01 -6.68
CA TRP A 326 2.74 -3.97 -7.26
C TRP A 326 3.76 -4.81 -6.48
N CYS A 327 3.51 -5.07 -5.20
CA CYS A 327 4.23 -6.10 -4.45
C CYS A 327 3.94 -7.49 -5.02
N LEU A 328 2.70 -7.84 -5.34
CA LEU A 328 2.33 -9.12 -5.99
C LEU A 328 2.96 -9.28 -7.37
N PHE A 329 3.15 -8.21 -8.14
CA PHE A 329 3.95 -8.27 -9.36
C PHE A 329 5.43 -8.53 -9.09
N ALA A 330 6.00 -7.99 -8.01
CA ALA A 330 7.36 -8.36 -7.61
C ALA A 330 7.46 -9.85 -7.22
N HIS A 331 6.45 -10.42 -6.55
CA HIS A 331 6.35 -11.88 -6.33
C HIS A 331 6.33 -12.65 -7.65
N PHE A 332 5.50 -12.22 -8.60
CA PHE A 332 5.45 -12.83 -9.93
C PHE A 332 6.80 -12.79 -10.64
N VAL A 333 7.50 -11.66 -10.60
CA VAL A 333 8.83 -11.49 -11.20
C VAL A 333 9.85 -12.42 -10.55
N SER A 334 9.87 -12.51 -9.22
CA SER A 334 10.74 -13.45 -8.48
C SER A 334 10.57 -14.88 -8.98
N MET A 335 9.32 -15.34 -9.10
CA MET A 335 9.02 -16.70 -9.55
C MET A 335 9.35 -16.91 -11.03
N ARG A 336 9.00 -15.95 -11.90
CA ARG A 336 9.25 -15.98 -13.34
C ARG A 336 10.76 -16.05 -13.64
N ASP A 337 11.55 -15.30 -12.88
CA ASP A 337 13.00 -15.13 -13.12
C ASP A 337 13.85 -15.99 -12.19
N HIS A 338 13.22 -16.89 -11.41
CA HIS A 338 13.87 -17.81 -10.47
C HIS A 338 14.86 -17.12 -9.52
N HIS A 339 14.42 -16.05 -8.87
CA HIS A 339 15.25 -15.32 -7.92
C HIS A 339 15.63 -16.17 -6.70
N ASP A 340 16.85 -15.93 -6.21
CA ASP A 340 17.28 -16.37 -4.89
C ASP A 340 16.92 -15.34 -3.82
N LEU A 341 17.26 -15.67 -2.56
CA LEU A 341 17.01 -14.80 -1.42
C LEU A 341 17.64 -13.41 -1.60
N ASP A 342 18.89 -13.35 -2.06
CA ASP A 342 19.67 -12.11 -2.13
C ASP A 342 19.11 -11.16 -3.20
N LYS A 343 18.69 -11.69 -4.34
CA LYS A 343 17.99 -10.91 -5.38
C LYS A 343 16.66 -10.37 -4.87
N ASP A 344 15.88 -11.17 -4.17
CA ASP A 344 14.58 -10.73 -3.68
C ASP A 344 14.69 -9.70 -2.56
N VAL A 345 15.64 -9.82 -1.64
CA VAL A 345 15.90 -8.76 -0.65
C VAL A 345 16.11 -7.42 -1.36
N LYS A 346 16.94 -7.38 -2.41
CA LYS A 346 17.23 -6.16 -3.18
C LYS A 346 16.01 -5.65 -3.94
N MET A 347 15.28 -6.54 -4.63
CA MET A 347 14.10 -6.17 -5.42
C MET A 347 13.01 -5.57 -4.54
N PHE A 348 12.64 -6.26 -3.45
CA PHE A 348 11.56 -5.81 -2.56
C PHE A 348 11.95 -4.56 -1.77
N PHE A 349 13.23 -4.39 -1.40
CA PHE A 349 13.73 -3.14 -0.84
C PHE A 349 13.48 -1.95 -1.77
N LEU A 350 13.80 -2.10 -3.06
CA LEU A 350 13.63 -1.05 -4.06
C LEU A 350 12.14 -0.79 -4.36
N VAL A 351 11.34 -1.84 -4.59
CA VAL A 351 9.91 -1.71 -4.89
C VAL A 351 9.15 -1.11 -3.71
N GLY A 352 9.40 -1.58 -2.49
CA GLY A 352 8.77 -1.06 -1.28
C GLY A 352 9.04 0.43 -1.09
N ASN A 353 10.29 0.85 -1.19
CA ASN A 353 10.64 2.26 -1.08
C ASN A 353 10.13 3.12 -2.26
N ALA A 354 9.97 2.55 -3.46
CA ALA A 354 9.42 3.24 -4.62
C ALA A 354 7.94 3.57 -4.42
N VAL A 355 7.14 2.60 -3.98
CA VAL A 355 5.73 2.86 -3.68
C VAL A 355 5.57 3.79 -2.47
N PHE A 356 6.46 3.71 -1.48
CA PHE A 356 6.42 4.60 -0.33
C PHE A 356 6.66 6.08 -0.71
N ASP A 357 7.75 6.38 -1.40
CA ASP A 357 8.04 7.74 -1.85
C ASP A 357 6.99 8.26 -2.85
N ALA A 358 6.42 7.37 -3.66
CA ALA A 358 5.32 7.72 -4.56
C ALA A 358 4.07 8.15 -3.79
N GLY A 359 3.78 7.50 -2.66
CA GLY A 359 2.70 7.90 -1.75
C GLY A 359 2.92 9.29 -1.18
N ILE A 360 4.14 9.60 -0.75
CA ILE A 360 4.50 10.92 -0.20
C ILE A 360 4.34 12.01 -1.26
N ALA A 361 4.92 11.83 -2.45
CA ALA A 361 4.83 12.80 -3.53
C ALA A 361 3.39 13.01 -4.03
N CYS A 362 2.61 11.93 -4.12
CA CYS A 362 1.21 12.01 -4.52
C CYS A 362 0.37 12.75 -3.47
N TRP A 363 0.51 12.42 -2.19
CA TRP A 363 -0.26 13.08 -1.13
C TRP A 363 0.14 14.53 -0.91
N ASP A 364 1.41 14.88 -1.14
CA ASP A 364 1.84 16.27 -1.19
C ASP A 364 1.07 17.07 -2.25
N ALA A 365 1.00 16.57 -3.49
CA ALA A 365 0.23 17.22 -4.56
C ALA A 365 -1.26 17.30 -4.22
N LYS A 366 -1.86 16.19 -3.74
CA LYS A 366 -3.27 16.15 -3.32
C LYS A 366 -3.59 17.19 -2.25
N ARG A 367 -2.69 17.36 -1.29
CA ARG A 367 -2.86 18.34 -0.21
C ARG A 367 -2.63 19.77 -0.66
N ALA A 368 -1.69 19.99 -1.59
CA ALA A 368 -1.38 21.31 -2.13
C ALA A 368 -2.52 21.88 -2.99
N TYR A 369 -3.13 21.04 -3.83
CA TYR A 369 -4.18 21.48 -4.77
C TYR A 369 -5.59 21.28 -4.25
N ASP A 370 -5.80 20.31 -3.33
CA ASP A 370 -7.11 20.03 -2.72
C ASP A 370 -8.21 19.88 -3.77
N SER A 371 -7.87 19.29 -4.93
CA SER A 371 -8.70 19.30 -6.13
C SER A 371 -9.98 18.47 -6.00
N VAL A 372 -11.04 19.00 -6.60
CA VAL A 372 -12.35 18.36 -6.76
C VAL A 372 -12.29 16.99 -7.46
N ARG A 373 -13.18 16.07 -7.08
CA ARG A 373 -13.37 14.76 -7.75
C ARG A 373 -14.37 14.88 -8.91
N PRO A 374 -14.32 13.99 -9.92
CA PRO A 374 -15.23 14.08 -11.05
C PRO A 374 -16.72 14.07 -10.68
N VAL A 375 -17.14 13.27 -9.68
CA VAL A 375 -18.54 13.24 -9.22
C VAL A 375 -19.05 14.63 -8.81
N THR A 376 -18.28 15.36 -8.01
CA THR A 376 -18.62 16.73 -7.59
C THR A 376 -18.63 17.69 -8.77
N ALA A 377 -17.66 17.58 -9.69
CA ALA A 377 -17.58 18.43 -10.86
C ALA A 377 -18.76 18.23 -11.83
N VAL A 378 -19.13 16.96 -12.08
CA VAL A 378 -20.30 16.61 -12.91
C VAL A 378 -21.58 17.10 -12.25
N HIS A 379 -21.78 16.83 -10.95
CA HIS A 379 -22.95 17.30 -10.21
C HIS A 379 -23.07 18.82 -10.24
N TYR A 380 -21.96 19.56 -10.08
CA TYR A 380 -21.97 21.01 -10.14
C TYR A 380 -22.33 21.56 -11.53
N LEU A 381 -21.71 21.03 -12.59
CA LEU A 381 -21.85 21.59 -13.95
C LEU A 381 -23.11 21.12 -14.69
N TYR A 382 -23.62 19.93 -14.35
CA TYR A 382 -24.68 19.23 -15.07
C TYR A 382 -25.94 18.97 -14.24
N ASN A 383 -26.08 19.55 -13.05
CA ASN A 383 -27.36 19.55 -12.34
C ASN A 383 -28.47 20.19 -13.21
N GLY A 384 -29.54 19.44 -13.45
CA GLY A 384 -30.65 19.85 -14.31
C GLY A 384 -30.36 19.74 -15.81
N LYS A 385 -29.21 19.17 -16.20
CA LYS A 385 -28.86 18.90 -17.59
C LYS A 385 -28.86 17.40 -17.83
N VAL A 386 -29.48 16.97 -18.93
CA VAL A 386 -29.49 15.57 -19.34
C VAL A 386 -28.15 15.20 -19.96
N ILE A 387 -27.56 14.11 -19.51
CA ILE A 387 -26.33 13.50 -20.04
C ILE A 387 -26.56 12.01 -20.31
N GLN A 388 -25.79 11.44 -21.24
CA GLN A 388 -25.74 10.00 -21.45
C GLN A 388 -24.63 9.41 -20.59
N SER A 389 -24.92 8.37 -19.80
CA SER A 389 -23.96 7.79 -18.85
C SER A 389 -24.40 6.41 -18.37
N TRP A 390 -23.46 5.58 -17.90
CA TRP A 390 -23.80 4.40 -17.10
C TRP A 390 -24.66 4.80 -15.90
N ARG A 391 -25.86 4.20 -15.77
CA ARG A 391 -26.85 4.57 -14.75
C ARG A 391 -26.59 3.91 -13.38
N GLY A 392 -25.91 2.78 -13.40
CA GLY A 392 -25.70 1.94 -12.22
C GLY A 392 -25.70 0.45 -12.56
N PRO A 393 -25.41 -0.41 -11.58
CA PRO A 393 -25.35 -1.85 -11.79
C PRO A 393 -26.64 -2.37 -12.43
N TYR A 394 -26.51 -3.18 -13.48
CA TYR A 394 -27.61 -3.81 -14.23
C TYR A 394 -28.49 -2.85 -15.03
N GLN A 395 -28.15 -1.57 -15.13
CA GLN A 395 -29.00 -0.57 -15.80
C GLN A 395 -28.45 -0.10 -17.15
N GLY A 396 -27.19 -0.41 -17.47
CA GLY A 396 -26.54 0.01 -18.70
C GLY A 396 -26.39 1.54 -18.81
N THR A 397 -26.15 2.01 -20.03
CA THR A 397 -26.06 3.45 -20.36
C THR A 397 -27.46 4.01 -20.63
N GLN A 398 -27.80 5.13 -19.98
CA GLN A 398 -29.09 5.80 -20.12
C GLN A 398 -28.93 7.32 -20.16
N LEU A 399 -29.98 8.03 -20.58
CA LEU A 399 -30.11 9.47 -20.38
C LEU A 399 -30.52 9.74 -18.93
N ILE A 400 -29.73 10.55 -18.22
CA ILE A 400 -29.89 10.85 -16.80
C ILE A 400 -29.68 12.34 -16.55
N ASP A 401 -30.27 12.88 -15.47
CA ASP A 401 -29.85 14.19 -14.95
C ASP A 401 -28.39 14.08 -14.46
N GLY A 402 -27.54 15.05 -14.78
CA GLY A 402 -26.15 15.06 -14.36
C GLY A 402 -25.95 15.03 -12.84
N LYS A 403 -26.94 15.49 -12.05
CA LYS A 403 -26.89 15.33 -10.58
C LYS A 403 -26.98 13.87 -10.13
N ASP A 404 -27.53 12.99 -10.97
CA ASP A 404 -27.71 11.56 -10.68
C ASP A 404 -26.54 10.72 -11.22
N TRP A 405 -25.55 11.36 -11.85
CA TRP A 405 -24.34 10.73 -12.34
C TRP A 405 -23.57 10.06 -11.21
N LYS A 406 -23.01 8.89 -11.49
CA LYS A 406 -22.17 8.15 -10.55
C LYS A 406 -20.98 7.50 -11.28
N PRO A 407 -19.81 7.41 -10.63
CA PRO A 407 -18.67 6.70 -11.18
C PRO A 407 -18.95 5.19 -11.28
N TYR A 408 -18.29 4.50 -12.22
CA TYR A 408 -18.37 3.04 -12.34
C TYR A 408 -17.58 2.38 -11.22
N GLN A 409 -18.26 2.05 -10.12
CA GLN A 409 -17.68 1.42 -8.95
C GLN A 409 -18.69 0.49 -8.28
N ALA A 410 -18.20 -0.50 -7.53
CA ALA A 410 -19.06 -1.33 -6.70
C ALA A 410 -19.82 -0.47 -5.68
N PRO A 411 -21.08 -0.79 -5.33
CA PRO A 411 -21.87 0.00 -4.39
C PRO A 411 -21.20 0.23 -3.02
N THR A 412 -20.33 -0.69 -2.61
CA THR A 412 -19.55 -0.65 -1.36
C THR A 412 -18.14 -0.10 -1.52
N VAL A 413 -17.68 0.14 -2.76
CA VAL A 413 -16.40 0.76 -3.08
C VAL A 413 -16.68 2.16 -3.62
N VAL A 414 -16.58 3.15 -2.75
CA VAL A 414 -16.87 4.54 -3.10
C VAL A 414 -15.68 5.27 -3.67
N THR A 415 -15.92 6.44 -4.27
CA THR A 415 -14.88 7.38 -4.66
C THR A 415 -13.94 7.61 -3.47
N PRO A 416 -12.61 7.44 -3.61
CA PRO A 416 -11.73 7.43 -2.45
C PRO A 416 -11.74 8.75 -1.66
N ALA A 417 -11.62 8.64 -0.33
CA ALA A 417 -11.74 9.73 0.62
C ALA A 417 -10.48 10.63 0.68
N PHE A 418 -10.14 11.25 -0.45
CA PHE A 418 -9.04 12.20 -0.61
C PHE A 418 -9.16 12.98 -1.92
N PRO A 419 -8.53 14.17 -2.03
CA PRO A 419 -8.51 14.99 -3.24
C PRO A 419 -8.05 14.26 -4.49
N GLU A 420 -8.44 14.78 -5.66
CA GLU A 420 -8.26 14.11 -6.95
C GLU A 420 -6.80 14.14 -7.43
N TYR A 421 -6.20 15.32 -7.52
CA TYR A 421 -4.98 15.53 -8.31
C TYR A 421 -3.70 15.41 -7.46
N ILE A 422 -2.72 14.55 -7.79
CA ILE A 422 -2.66 13.57 -8.89
C ILE A 422 -3.19 12.19 -8.45
N SER A 423 -3.40 11.28 -9.41
CA SER A 423 -3.85 9.90 -9.17
C SER A 423 -2.80 9.09 -8.40
N GLY A 424 -3.20 8.56 -7.23
CA GLY A 424 -2.37 7.67 -6.43
C GLY A 424 -2.05 6.37 -7.15
N HIS A 425 -3.06 5.72 -7.76
CA HIS A 425 -2.87 4.48 -8.53
C HIS A 425 -1.83 4.67 -9.64
N SER A 426 -1.94 5.76 -10.40
CA SER A 426 -1.02 6.08 -11.49
C SER A 426 0.41 6.30 -10.98
N THR A 427 0.55 6.98 -9.84
CA THR A 427 1.85 7.31 -9.23
C THR A 427 2.53 6.07 -8.65
N PHE A 428 1.83 5.28 -7.82
CA PHE A 428 2.37 4.02 -7.28
C PHE A 428 2.77 3.05 -8.39
N SER A 429 1.89 2.88 -9.37
CA SER A 429 2.10 1.90 -10.44
C SER A 429 3.31 2.25 -11.30
N SER A 430 3.44 3.52 -11.67
CA SER A 430 4.56 3.94 -12.51
C SER A 430 5.89 3.95 -11.76
N ALA A 431 5.88 4.19 -10.44
CA ALA A 431 7.10 4.11 -9.62
C ALA A 431 7.59 2.67 -9.48
N ALA A 432 6.69 1.73 -9.17
CA ALA A 432 7.05 0.32 -9.07
C ALA A 432 7.43 -0.28 -10.42
N ALA A 433 6.71 0.05 -11.50
CA ALA A 433 7.06 -0.37 -12.86
C ALA A 433 8.45 0.10 -13.27
N GLU A 434 8.79 1.37 -12.98
CA GLU A 434 10.10 1.94 -13.31
C GLU A 434 11.22 1.21 -12.56
N VAL A 435 11.03 0.89 -11.28
CA VAL A 435 12.01 0.13 -10.49
C VAL A 435 12.13 -1.31 -11.00
N LEU A 436 11.02 -2.00 -11.24
CA LEU A 436 11.05 -3.39 -11.72
C LEU A 436 11.73 -3.48 -13.10
N LYS A 437 11.41 -2.56 -14.01
CA LYS A 437 12.05 -2.44 -15.32
C LYS A 437 13.57 -2.29 -15.21
N ARG A 438 14.04 -1.44 -14.28
CA ARG A 438 15.49 -1.24 -14.06
C ARG A 438 16.14 -2.44 -13.39
N PHE A 439 15.45 -3.07 -12.44
CA PHE A 439 15.93 -4.23 -11.70
C PHE A 439 16.14 -5.44 -12.60
N THR A 440 15.17 -5.74 -13.47
CA THR A 440 15.25 -6.86 -14.43
C THR A 440 16.11 -6.52 -15.65
N GLY A 441 16.47 -5.25 -15.84
CA GLY A 441 17.12 -4.76 -17.06
C GLY A 441 16.23 -4.76 -18.30
N SER A 442 14.92 -5.00 -18.16
CA SER A 442 13.96 -5.09 -19.25
C SER A 442 12.57 -4.59 -18.83
N ASP A 443 11.84 -3.95 -19.76
CA ASP A 443 10.45 -3.55 -19.52
C ASP A 443 9.48 -4.75 -19.57
N THR A 444 9.94 -5.95 -19.93
CA THR A 444 9.10 -7.15 -20.09
C THR A 444 8.46 -7.61 -18.77
N LEU A 445 7.12 -7.74 -18.78
CA LEU A 445 6.33 -8.34 -17.71
C LEU A 445 5.75 -9.70 -18.13
N ASN A 446 5.06 -9.77 -19.27
CA ASN A 446 4.36 -10.96 -19.76
C ASN A 446 3.35 -11.55 -18.76
N ALA A 447 2.57 -10.69 -18.10
CA ALA A 447 1.48 -11.10 -17.21
C ALA A 447 0.12 -11.00 -17.93
N SER A 448 -0.84 -11.83 -17.52
CA SER A 448 -2.21 -11.77 -18.02
C SER A 448 -3.22 -12.15 -16.94
N TYR A 449 -4.42 -11.60 -17.06
CA TYR A 449 -5.55 -11.87 -16.17
C TYR A 449 -6.76 -12.26 -17.00
N LYS A 450 -7.33 -13.44 -16.71
CA LYS A 450 -8.57 -13.89 -17.34
C LYS A 450 -9.75 -13.60 -16.41
N LYS A 451 -10.71 -12.81 -16.88
CA LYS A 451 -12.02 -12.61 -16.27
C LYS A 451 -13.05 -13.48 -17.00
N PRO A 452 -13.56 -14.56 -16.38
CA PRO A 452 -14.60 -15.38 -17.01
C PRO A 452 -15.89 -14.60 -17.23
N ALA A 453 -16.69 -15.00 -18.22
CA ALA A 453 -18.01 -14.44 -18.46
C ALA A 453 -18.89 -14.45 -17.19
N ASN A 454 -19.70 -13.41 -17.01
CA ASN A 454 -20.69 -13.28 -15.92
C ASN A 454 -20.11 -13.19 -14.49
N THR A 455 -18.81 -12.94 -14.33
CA THR A 455 -18.12 -12.90 -13.02
C THR A 455 -17.77 -11.49 -12.50
N SER A 456 -18.37 -10.43 -13.06
CA SER A 456 -18.24 -9.06 -12.52
C SER A 456 -18.55 -9.04 -11.03
N SER A 457 -17.79 -8.23 -10.30
CA SER A 457 -17.87 -8.10 -8.84
C SER A 457 -19.16 -7.45 -8.35
N PHE A 458 -19.88 -6.72 -9.21
CA PHE A 458 -21.14 -6.06 -8.85
C PHE A 458 -22.19 -6.01 -9.98
N GLU A 459 -21.89 -6.55 -11.16
CA GLU A 459 -22.85 -6.87 -12.23
C GLU A 459 -22.80 -8.39 -12.54
N THR A 460 -22.70 -9.21 -11.50
CA THR A 460 -22.61 -10.68 -11.57
C THR A 460 -23.79 -11.29 -12.33
N GLY A 461 -23.53 -12.32 -13.14
CA GLY A 461 -24.55 -12.95 -13.98
C GLY A 461 -24.75 -12.30 -15.33
N VAL A 462 -24.15 -11.12 -15.57
CA VAL A 462 -24.35 -10.32 -16.79
C VAL A 462 -23.03 -9.90 -17.43
N LEU A 463 -22.03 -9.52 -16.62
CA LEU A 463 -20.76 -9.00 -17.13
C LEU A 463 -19.54 -9.82 -16.68
N PRO A 464 -18.48 -9.90 -17.50
CA PRO A 464 -18.49 -9.59 -18.93
C PRO A 464 -19.36 -10.61 -19.69
N ALA A 465 -19.92 -10.24 -20.85
CA ALA A 465 -20.77 -11.10 -21.66
C ALA A 465 -20.02 -12.32 -22.25
N SER A 466 -18.70 -12.23 -22.35
CA SER A 466 -17.80 -13.32 -22.74
C SER A 466 -16.51 -13.25 -21.93
N ASP A 467 -15.71 -14.32 -21.95
CA ASP A 467 -14.40 -14.32 -21.29
C ASP A 467 -13.51 -13.19 -21.82
N ILE A 468 -12.96 -12.38 -20.92
CA ILE A 468 -12.02 -11.30 -21.25
C ILE A 468 -10.64 -11.64 -20.70
N THR A 469 -9.60 -11.44 -21.51
CA THR A 469 -8.22 -11.57 -21.07
C THR A 469 -7.50 -10.23 -21.16
N LEU A 470 -7.14 -9.66 -20.01
CA LEU A 470 -6.23 -8.53 -19.94
C LEU A 470 -4.80 -9.05 -20.07
N SER A 471 -3.97 -8.39 -20.87
CA SER A 471 -2.57 -8.79 -21.07
C SER A 471 -1.63 -7.59 -20.95
N TRP A 472 -0.51 -7.79 -20.26
CA TRP A 472 0.53 -6.79 -20.05
C TRP A 472 1.88 -7.33 -20.49
N PRO A 473 2.28 -7.08 -21.76
CA PRO A 473 3.60 -7.44 -22.25
C PRO A 473 4.72 -6.76 -21.46
N THR A 474 4.47 -5.54 -20.97
CA THR A 474 5.47 -4.75 -20.24
C THR A 474 4.97 -4.19 -18.91
N PHE A 475 5.89 -3.89 -18.00
CA PHE A 475 5.60 -3.18 -16.75
C PHE A 475 4.97 -1.81 -17.05
N SER A 476 5.50 -1.11 -18.05
CA SER A 476 4.95 0.16 -18.52
C SER A 476 3.50 0.02 -19.02
N ALA A 477 3.17 -1.06 -19.75
CA ALA A 477 1.80 -1.33 -20.19
C ALA A 477 0.86 -1.60 -19.01
N ALA A 478 1.30 -2.37 -18.00
CA ALA A 478 0.53 -2.59 -16.79
C ALA A 478 0.28 -1.28 -16.02
N ALA A 479 1.32 -0.48 -15.78
CA ALA A 479 1.17 0.81 -15.10
C ALA A 479 0.29 1.80 -15.88
N ASN A 480 0.35 1.78 -17.21
CA ASN A 480 -0.51 2.58 -18.05
C ASN A 480 -1.97 2.16 -17.97
N GLN A 481 -2.26 0.85 -17.98
CA GLN A 481 -3.62 0.36 -17.83
C GLN A 481 -4.17 0.61 -16.42
N ALA A 482 -3.32 0.51 -15.39
CA ALA A 482 -3.68 0.86 -14.01
C ALA A 482 -4.12 2.32 -13.88
N GLY A 483 -3.43 3.25 -14.55
CA GLY A 483 -3.85 4.65 -14.60
C GLY A 483 -5.15 4.85 -15.39
N LEU A 484 -5.25 4.24 -16.57
CA LEU A 484 -6.42 4.31 -17.45
C LEU A 484 -7.70 3.77 -16.78
N SER A 485 -7.56 2.73 -15.96
CA SER A 485 -8.66 2.15 -15.18
C SER A 485 -9.39 3.18 -14.32
N ARG A 486 -8.69 4.22 -13.85
CA ARG A 486 -9.28 5.25 -12.98
C ARG A 486 -10.14 6.25 -13.73
N ARG A 487 -9.89 6.38 -15.03
CA ARG A 487 -10.71 7.16 -15.98
C ARG A 487 -11.97 6.38 -16.34
N TYR A 488 -11.84 5.08 -16.64
CA TYR A 488 -12.99 4.19 -16.86
C TYR A 488 -13.86 4.07 -15.62
N GLY A 489 -13.25 3.99 -14.43
CA GLY A 489 -13.96 4.03 -13.15
C GLY A 489 -14.60 5.40 -12.83
N GLY A 490 -14.34 6.46 -13.61
CA GLY A 490 -14.93 7.79 -13.42
C GLY A 490 -14.44 8.55 -12.18
N ILE A 491 -13.30 8.21 -11.60
CA ILE A 491 -12.85 8.80 -10.32
C ILE A 491 -11.62 9.69 -10.44
N HIS A 492 -11.04 9.77 -11.63
CA HIS A 492 -9.92 10.65 -11.97
C HIS A 492 -10.11 11.30 -13.33
N PHE A 493 -9.64 12.54 -13.47
CA PHE A 493 -9.49 13.19 -14.76
C PHE A 493 -8.26 12.66 -15.50
N GLU A 494 -8.22 12.83 -16.82
CA GLU A 494 -7.07 12.39 -17.64
C GLU A 494 -5.75 12.97 -17.13
N ARG A 495 -5.71 14.27 -16.82
CA ARG A 495 -4.49 14.94 -16.38
C ARG A 495 -4.00 14.44 -15.02
N GLY A 496 -4.92 14.18 -14.09
CA GLY A 496 -4.60 13.57 -12.79
C GLY A 496 -3.95 12.20 -12.92
N ASP A 497 -4.38 11.41 -13.91
CA ASP A 497 -3.74 10.16 -14.28
C ASP A 497 -2.36 10.37 -14.93
N LEU A 498 -2.27 11.11 -16.03
CA LEU A 498 -1.03 11.27 -16.81
C LEU A 498 0.10 11.93 -16.01
N GLU A 499 -0.18 12.97 -15.25
CA GLU A 499 0.81 13.59 -14.36
C GLU A 499 1.17 12.66 -13.19
N GLY A 500 0.21 11.88 -12.68
CA GLY A 500 0.48 10.80 -11.74
C GLY A 500 1.52 9.80 -12.25
N ARG A 501 1.35 9.30 -13.48
CA ARG A 501 2.31 8.37 -14.08
C ARG A 501 3.70 8.99 -14.27
N LYS A 502 3.74 10.26 -14.70
CA LYS A 502 4.98 11.02 -14.88
C LYS A 502 5.73 11.18 -13.56
N VAL A 503 5.05 11.63 -12.50
CA VAL A 503 5.63 11.75 -11.15
C VAL A 503 6.12 10.38 -10.67
N GLY A 504 5.32 9.32 -10.85
CA GLY A 504 5.71 7.96 -10.47
C GLY A 504 7.04 7.52 -11.11
N ARG A 505 7.24 7.74 -12.41
CA ARG A 505 8.53 7.40 -13.08
C ARG A 505 9.72 8.19 -12.52
N LEU A 506 9.54 9.47 -12.21
CA LEU A 506 10.58 10.30 -11.60
C LEU A 506 10.95 9.79 -10.20
N VAL A 507 9.95 9.45 -9.39
CA VAL A 507 10.14 8.84 -8.07
C VAL A 507 10.86 7.50 -8.18
N GLY A 508 10.40 6.60 -9.05
CA GLY A 508 11.02 5.28 -9.25
C GLY A 508 12.49 5.39 -9.67
N THR A 509 12.83 6.36 -10.54
CA THR A 509 14.21 6.65 -10.93
C THR A 509 15.05 7.14 -9.74
N GLN A 510 14.52 8.04 -8.92
CA GLN A 510 15.21 8.57 -7.75
C GLN A 510 15.46 7.49 -6.69
N VAL A 511 14.47 6.64 -6.44
CA VAL A 511 14.58 5.50 -5.52
C VAL A 511 15.59 4.48 -6.03
N TRP A 512 15.56 4.16 -7.33
CA TRP A 512 16.57 3.29 -7.94
C TRP A 512 17.99 3.83 -7.69
N ASN A 513 18.24 5.09 -8.02
CA ASN A 513 19.57 5.68 -7.88
C ASN A 513 20.08 5.62 -6.42
N LYS A 514 19.23 5.99 -5.45
CA LYS A 514 19.61 5.95 -4.03
C LYS A 514 19.75 4.52 -3.52
N GLY A 515 18.85 3.62 -3.89
CA GLY A 515 18.89 2.22 -3.50
C GLY A 515 20.13 1.49 -4.02
N GLN A 516 20.56 1.79 -5.24
CA GLN A 516 21.81 1.26 -5.80
C GLN A 516 23.04 1.70 -4.99
N ALA A 517 23.05 2.91 -4.42
CA ALA A 517 24.15 3.33 -3.54
C ALA A 517 24.24 2.45 -2.28
N TYR A 518 23.10 2.11 -1.66
CA TYR A 518 23.07 1.19 -0.52
C TYR A 518 23.50 -0.22 -0.92
N ILE A 519 22.96 -0.75 -2.03
CA ILE A 519 23.27 -2.10 -2.53
C ILE A 519 24.75 -2.26 -2.89
N ASN A 520 25.37 -1.21 -3.43
CA ASN A 520 26.77 -1.22 -3.85
C ASN A 520 27.74 -0.76 -2.74
N GLY A 521 27.25 -0.39 -1.55
CA GLY A 521 28.09 0.03 -0.43
C GLY A 521 28.67 1.44 -0.53
N SER A 522 28.10 2.31 -1.37
CA SER A 522 28.59 3.67 -1.62
C SER A 522 27.68 4.78 -1.07
N ALA A 523 26.67 4.43 -0.25
CA ALA A 523 25.69 5.36 0.30
C ALA A 523 26.22 6.18 1.50
#